data_AF-A0A6M0ARQ2-F1
#
_entry.id   AF-A0A6M0ARQ2-F1
#
_cell.length_a   1.000
_cell.length_b   1.000
_cell.length_c   1.000
_cell.angle_alpha   90.00
_cell.angle_beta   90.00
_cell.angle_gamma   90.00
#
_symmetry.space_group_name_H-M   'P 1'
#
loop_
_entity.id
_entity.type
_entity.pdbx_description
1 polymer ?
#
loop_
_entity_poly.entity_id
_entity_poly.type
_entity_poly.pdbx_seq_one_letter_code
_entity_poly.pdbx_strand_id
1 'polypeptide(L)'
;LAAINVGARLGVLGTPIPLSATPDWEERLKNIKIVMVDKAGNELAVGKSSALLGNPLQVVLWLKDSLKASGKVLKKGDLLSLGSITPLVTVKSGTTIRAQYIGLDPKDKVEISVSFE
;
A
#
# COMPACT_ATOMS: atom_id res chain seq x y z
N LEU A 1 5.12 14.84 12.37
CA LEU A 1 4.98 14.09 11.10
C LEU A 1 5.36 14.93 9.87
N ALA A 2 4.71 16.07 9.62
CA ALA A 2 5.00 16.90 8.45
C ALA A 2 6.48 17.35 8.35
N ALA A 3 7.07 17.80 9.46
CA ALA A 3 8.47 18.26 9.50
C ALA A 3 9.51 17.16 9.19
N ILE A 4 9.14 15.88 9.24
CA ILE A 4 10.05 14.74 9.02
C ILE A 4 9.67 13.93 7.77
N ASN A 5 9.06 14.58 6.77
CA ASN A 5 8.60 13.92 5.55
C ASN A 5 7.69 12.71 5.80
N VAL A 6 6.78 12.83 6.78
CA VAL A 6 5.84 11.77 7.20
C VAL A 6 6.55 10.48 7.67
N GLY A 7 7.84 10.54 7.99
CA GLY A 7 8.64 9.38 8.38
C GLY A 7 9.01 8.45 7.21
N ALA A 8 8.76 8.85 5.96
CA ALA A 8 9.14 8.07 4.78
C ALA A 8 10.67 8.05 4.61
N ARG A 9 11.23 6.87 4.36
CA ARG A 9 12.67 6.68 4.08
C ARG A 9 12.92 5.88 2.82
N LEU A 10 12.29 4.71 2.71
CA LEU A 10 12.43 3.79 1.60
C LEU A 10 11.06 3.20 1.26
N GLY A 11 10.93 2.65 0.05
CA GLY A 11 9.76 1.93 -0.40
C GLY A 11 10.18 0.69 -1.18
N VAL A 12 9.36 -0.35 -1.11
CA VAL A 12 9.53 -1.60 -1.86
C VAL A 12 8.40 -1.67 -2.87
N LEU A 13 8.74 -1.79 -4.15
CA LEU A 13 7.78 -1.88 -5.24
C LEU A 13 7.67 -3.34 -5.71
N GLY A 14 6.44 -3.80 -5.90
CA GLY A 14 6.16 -5.05 -6.61
C GLY A 14 5.97 -4.82 -8.11
N THR A 15 5.64 -5.88 -8.82
CA THR A 15 5.24 -5.79 -10.24
C THR A 15 3.97 -4.95 -10.37
N PRO A 16 3.96 -3.90 -11.22
CA PRO A 16 2.76 -3.10 -11.43
C PRO A 16 1.61 -3.93 -12.01
N ILE A 17 0.40 -3.73 -11.47
CA ILE A 17 -0.82 -4.37 -11.95
C ILE A 17 -1.68 -3.30 -12.65
N PRO A 18 -1.98 -3.45 -13.95
CA PRO A 18 -2.80 -2.48 -14.67
C PRO A 18 -4.25 -2.53 -14.18
N LEU A 19 -4.81 -1.35 -13.93
CA LEU A 19 -6.20 -1.17 -13.54
C LEU A 19 -7.07 -0.90 -14.76
N SER A 20 -8.33 -1.31 -14.71
CA SER A 20 -9.36 -0.89 -15.67
C SER A 20 -10.46 -0.12 -14.94
N ALA A 21 -11.09 0.84 -15.61
CA ALA A 21 -12.18 1.63 -15.04
C ALA A 21 -13.51 0.85 -15.05
N THR A 22 -13.57 -0.24 -14.28
CA THR A 22 -14.76 -1.10 -14.15
C THR A 22 -15.23 -1.16 -12.69
N PRO A 23 -16.54 -1.39 -12.44
CA PRO A 23 -17.06 -1.59 -11.09
C PRO A 23 -16.34 -2.70 -10.32
N ASP A 24 -16.01 -3.80 -11.00
CA ASP A 24 -15.27 -4.92 -10.42
C ASP A 24 -13.90 -4.50 -9.87
N TRP A 25 -13.20 -3.59 -10.55
CA TRP A 25 -11.91 -3.08 -10.08
C TRP A 25 -12.06 -2.18 -8.87
N GLU A 26 -13.10 -1.35 -8.84
CA GLU A 26 -13.40 -0.52 -7.67
C GLU A 26 -13.71 -1.40 -6.44
N GLU A 27 -14.59 -2.39 -6.60
CA GLU A 27 -14.93 -3.33 -5.54
C GLU A 27 -13.70 -4.11 -5.06
N ARG A 28 -12.85 -4.53 -5.99
CA ARG A 28 -11.61 -5.22 -5.68
C ARG A 28 -10.68 -4.37 -4.84
N LEU A 29 -10.41 -3.13 -5.25
CA LEU A 29 -9.53 -2.21 -4.53
C LEU A 29 -10.03 -1.95 -3.10
N LYS A 30 -11.35 -1.97 -2.86
CA LYS A 30 -11.95 -1.83 -1.53
C LYS A 30 -11.76 -3.06 -0.63
N ASN A 31 -11.53 -4.24 -1.21
CA ASN A 31 -11.59 -5.51 -0.48
C ASN A 31 -10.26 -6.26 -0.38
N ILE A 32 -9.14 -5.64 -0.73
CA ILE A 32 -7.81 -6.26 -0.60
C ILE A 32 -7.51 -6.52 0.87
N LYS A 33 -7.18 -7.78 1.21
CA LYS A 33 -6.63 -8.15 2.51
C LYS A 33 -5.11 -8.17 2.41
N ILE A 34 -4.43 -7.50 3.35
CA ILE A 34 -2.97 -7.50 3.44
C ILE A 34 -2.59 -8.31 4.67
N VAL A 35 -1.72 -9.30 4.49
CA VAL A 35 -1.12 -10.08 5.57
C VAL A 35 0.39 -9.90 5.50
N MET A 36 0.98 -9.36 6.56
CA MET A 36 2.43 -9.32 6.72
C MET A 36 2.88 -10.54 7.50
N VAL A 37 3.88 -11.25 6.98
CA VAL A 37 4.46 -12.44 7.62
C VAL A 37 5.98 -12.32 7.71
N ASP A 38 6.57 -13.01 8.68
CA ASP A 38 8.03 -13.17 8.76
C ASP A 38 8.55 -14.22 7.77
N LYS A 39 9.86 -14.50 7.80
CA LYS A 39 10.50 -15.53 6.97
C LYS A 39 9.90 -16.92 7.17
N ALA A 40 9.56 -17.27 8.41
CA ALA A 40 8.98 -18.57 8.79
C ALA A 40 7.48 -18.68 8.45
N GLY A 41 6.84 -17.57 8.09
CA GLY A 41 5.41 -17.52 7.76
C GLY A 41 4.52 -17.16 8.96
N ASN A 42 5.09 -16.77 10.10
CA ASN A 42 4.31 -16.29 11.23
C ASN A 42 3.70 -14.93 10.90
N GLU A 43 2.42 -14.76 11.23
CA GLU A 43 1.71 -13.50 11.02
C GLU A 43 2.28 -12.40 11.92
N LEU A 44 2.64 -11.27 11.30
CA LEU A 44 3.14 -10.07 11.97
C LEU A 44 2.05 -9.01 12.09
N ALA A 45 1.23 -8.84 11.04
CA ALA A 45 0.12 -7.90 11.04
C ALA A 45 -0.88 -8.21 9.92
N VAL A 46 -2.13 -7.78 10.10
CA VAL A 46 -3.19 -7.89 9.09
C VAL A 46 -3.88 -6.54 8.92
N GLY A 47 -4.32 -6.28 7.69
CA GLY A 47 -5.06 -5.08 7.34
C GLY A 47 -5.99 -5.32 6.17
N LYS A 48 -6.91 -4.38 5.95
CA LYS A 48 -7.82 -4.38 4.81
C LYS A 48 -7.80 -3.01 4.14
N SER A 49 -7.76 -2.97 2.82
CA SER A 49 -7.66 -1.71 2.06
C SER A 49 -8.80 -0.74 2.31
N SER A 50 -9.97 -1.20 2.77
CA SER A 50 -11.07 -0.34 3.23
C SER A 50 -10.72 0.53 4.43
N ALA A 51 -9.62 0.26 5.16
CA ALA A 51 -9.10 1.15 6.19
C ALA A 51 -8.63 2.50 5.61
N LEU A 52 -8.35 2.56 4.31
CA LEU A 52 -7.98 3.77 3.59
C LEU A 52 -9.22 4.57 3.19
N LEU A 53 -9.78 5.34 4.13
CA LEU A 53 -10.97 6.18 3.89
C LEU A 53 -12.15 5.41 3.26
N GLY A 54 -12.32 4.14 3.61
CA GLY A 54 -13.37 3.27 3.05
C GLY A 54 -13.04 2.68 1.68
N ASN A 55 -12.24 3.36 0.85
CA ASN A 55 -11.77 2.91 -0.47
C ASN A 55 -10.45 3.62 -0.84
N PRO A 56 -9.38 2.90 -1.23
CA PRO A 56 -8.11 3.51 -1.64
C PRO A 56 -8.21 4.60 -2.71
N LEU A 57 -9.20 4.52 -3.62
CA LEU A 57 -9.42 5.57 -4.63
C LEU A 57 -9.84 6.91 -4.01
N GLN A 58 -10.52 6.91 -2.86
CA GLN A 58 -10.84 8.14 -2.13
C GLN A 58 -9.58 8.83 -1.62
N VAL A 59 -8.57 8.07 -1.21
CA VAL A 59 -7.26 8.62 -0.83
C VAL A 59 -6.58 9.29 -2.03
N VAL A 60 -6.62 8.67 -3.21
CA VAL A 60 -6.07 9.25 -4.45
C VAL A 60 -6.75 10.60 -4.77
N LEU A 61 -8.09 10.65 -4.71
CA LEU A 61 -8.85 11.87 -4.96
C LEU A 61 -8.51 12.97 -3.96
N TRP A 62 -8.48 12.63 -2.67
CA TRP A 62 -8.09 13.56 -1.60
C TRP A 62 -6.66 14.09 -1.80
N LEU A 63 -5.69 13.24 -2.16
CA LEU A 63 -4.31 13.66 -2.43
C LEU A 63 -4.24 14.63 -3.62
N LYS A 64 -4.92 14.30 -4.71
CA LYS A 64 -4.99 15.15 -5.91
C LYS A 64 -5.53 16.54 -5.57
N ASP A 65 -6.65 16.61 -4.84
CA ASP A 65 -7.29 17.88 -4.48
C ASP A 65 -6.45 18.68 -3.48
N SER A 66 -5.84 18.00 -2.50
CA SER A 66 -4.94 18.63 -1.51
C SER A 66 -3.69 19.20 -2.16
N LEU A 67 -3.07 18.48 -3.09
CA LEU A 67 -1.91 18.97 -3.84
C LEU A 67 -2.30 20.19 -4.67
N LYS A 68 -3.44 20.14 -5.38
CA LYS A 68 -3.95 21.27 -6.16
C LYS A 68 -4.16 22.51 -5.30
N ALA A 69 -4.78 22.37 -4.13
CA ALA A 69 -4.98 23.46 -3.18
C ALA A 69 -3.65 24.08 -2.69
N SER A 70 -2.58 23.28 -2.63
CA SER A 70 -1.22 23.74 -2.30
C SER A 70 -0.42 24.27 -3.50
N GLY A 71 -1.05 24.46 -4.66
CA GLY A 71 -0.39 24.93 -5.89
C GLY A 71 0.49 23.88 -6.57
N LYS A 72 0.35 22.60 -6.21
CA LYS A 72 1.07 21.47 -6.80
C LYS A 72 0.15 20.63 -7.68
N VAL A 73 0.71 19.94 -8.66
CA VAL A 73 -0.05 19.08 -9.56
C VAL A 73 0.68 17.76 -9.72
N LEU A 74 -0.08 16.66 -9.72
CA LEU A 74 0.44 15.33 -10.03
C LEU A 74 0.83 15.24 -11.50
N LYS A 75 2.00 14.68 -11.76
CA LYS A 75 2.54 14.46 -13.10
C LYS A 75 2.42 13.00 -13.48
N LYS A 76 2.37 12.75 -14.79
CA LYS A 76 2.46 11.39 -15.32
C LYS A 76 3.75 10.74 -14.82
N GLY A 77 3.63 9.56 -14.23
CA GLY A 77 4.76 8.82 -13.66
C GLY A 77 4.97 9.04 -12.16
N ASP A 78 4.27 10.00 -11.53
CA ASP A 78 4.31 10.14 -10.08
C ASP A 78 3.77 8.88 -9.39
N LEU A 79 4.44 8.47 -8.31
CA LEU A 79 4.04 7.34 -7.49
C LEU A 79 3.34 7.83 -6.23
N LEU A 80 2.14 7.30 -5.96
CA LEU A 80 1.35 7.62 -4.78
C LEU A 80 1.39 6.47 -3.78
N SER A 81 1.96 6.72 -2.60
CA SER A 81 1.74 5.86 -1.45
C SER A 81 0.45 6.30 -0.74
N LEU A 82 -0.50 5.39 -0.62
CA LEU A 82 -1.84 5.69 -0.08
C LEU A 82 -1.90 5.60 1.46
N GLY A 83 -0.76 5.37 2.11
CA GLY A 83 -0.67 5.24 3.57
C GLY A 83 -0.65 3.79 4.05
N SER A 84 -0.56 3.63 5.38
CA SER A 84 -0.48 2.32 6.01
C SER A 84 -1.85 1.65 6.09
N ILE A 85 -1.92 0.39 5.70
CA ILE A 85 -3.14 -0.44 5.76
C ILE A 85 -3.12 -1.38 6.98
N THR A 86 -1.92 -1.70 7.47
CA THR A 86 -1.66 -2.57 8.61
C THR A 86 -1.11 -1.75 9.78
N PRO A 87 -1.15 -2.29 11.01
CA PRO A 87 -0.29 -1.82 12.10
C PRO A 87 1.18 -1.80 11.68
N LEU A 88 1.94 -0.89 12.28
CA LEU A 88 3.38 -0.82 12.07
C LEU A 88 4.09 -1.97 12.80
N VAL A 89 5.03 -2.61 12.11
CA VAL A 89 5.84 -3.70 12.68
C VAL A 89 7.26 -3.20 12.91
N THR A 90 7.79 -3.45 14.11
CA THR A 90 9.17 -3.13 14.43
C THR A 90 10.11 -4.11 13.72
N VAL A 91 11.10 -3.58 13.02
CA VAL A 91 12.09 -4.36 12.27
C VAL A 91 13.45 -4.30 12.95
N LYS A 92 14.19 -5.41 12.91
CA LYS A 92 15.59 -5.50 13.33
C LYS A 92 16.46 -5.94 12.15
N SER A 93 17.76 -5.63 12.19
CA SER A 93 18.74 -6.23 11.26
C SER A 93 18.60 -7.76 11.27
N GLY A 94 18.73 -8.37 10.09
CA GLY A 94 18.50 -9.79 9.83
C GLY A 94 17.04 -10.20 9.65
N THR A 95 16.07 -9.27 9.73
CA THR A 95 14.64 -9.61 9.56
C THR A 95 14.25 -9.61 8.09
N THR A 96 13.51 -10.63 7.66
CA THR A 96 12.78 -10.62 6.38
C THR A 96 11.29 -10.48 6.64
N ILE A 97 10.64 -9.54 5.96
CA ILE A 97 9.18 -9.37 5.96
C ILE A 97 8.66 -9.66 4.56
N ARG A 98 7.53 -10.37 4.48
CA ARG A 98 6.75 -10.54 3.26
C ARG A 98 5.37 -9.92 3.46
N ALA A 99 4.92 -9.11 2.51
CA ALA A 99 3.57 -8.56 2.47
C ALA A 99 2.77 -9.27 1.38
N GLN A 100 1.67 -9.90 1.78
CA GLN A 100 0.78 -10.68 0.91
C GLN A 100 -0.52 -9.91 0.71
N TYR A 101 -0.81 -9.55 -0.53
CA TYR A 101 -2.02 -8.87 -0.96
C TYR A 101 -2.98 -9.90 -1.57
N ILE A 102 -4.01 -10.23 -0.81
CA ILE A 102 -5.03 -11.22 -1.16
C ILE A 102 -6.23 -10.49 -1.76
N GLY A 103 -6.66 -10.93 -2.94
CA GLY A 103 -7.75 -10.33 -3.69
C GLY A 103 -7.34 -9.14 -4.56
N LEU A 104 -6.04 -8.83 -4.68
CA LEU A 104 -5.55 -7.80 -5.62
C LEU A 104 -5.45 -8.32 -7.07
N ASP A 105 -4.87 -9.51 -7.24
CA ASP A 105 -4.88 -10.26 -8.50
C ASP A 105 -5.96 -11.35 -8.40
N PRO A 106 -6.75 -11.61 -9.48
CA PRO A 106 -7.83 -12.58 -9.41
C PRO A 106 -7.34 -14.04 -9.43
N LYS A 107 -6.07 -14.27 -9.82
CA LYS A 107 -5.50 -15.61 -9.95
C LYS A 107 -4.89 -16.11 -8.65
N ASP A 108 -4.12 -15.26 -7.97
CA ASP A 108 -3.42 -15.63 -6.73
C ASP A 108 -3.10 -14.39 -5.87
N LYS A 109 -2.60 -14.62 -4.65
CA LYS A 109 -2.04 -13.56 -3.81
C LYS A 109 -0.81 -12.94 -4.49
N VAL A 110 -0.72 -11.63 -4.37
CA VAL A 110 0.48 -10.89 -4.80
C VAL A 110 1.39 -10.74 -3.59
N GLU A 111 2.66 -11.09 -3.72
CA GLU A 111 3.61 -11.01 -2.61
C GLU A 111 4.79 -10.11 -2.98
N ILE A 112 5.22 -9.30 -2.02
CA ILE A 112 6.49 -8.58 -2.06
C ILE A 112 7.27 -8.89 -0.79
N SER A 113 8.59 -8.85 -0.86
CA SER A 113 9.45 -9.12 0.30
C SER A 113 10.59 -8.12 0.41
N VAL A 114 11.07 -7.93 1.62
CA VAL A 114 12.26 -7.13 1.93
C VAL A 114 13.01 -7.77 3.08
N SER A 115 14.33 -7.76 2.97
CA SER A 115 15.23 -8.15 4.05
C SER A 115 15.97 -6.92 4.54
N PHE A 116 16.03 -6.77 5.87
CA PHE A 116 16.73 -5.70 6.54
C PHE A 116 18.10 -6.23 6.96
N GLU A 117 19.16 -5.61 6.49
CA GLU A 117 20.55 -5.90 6.88
C GLU A 117 21.04 -4.94 7.96
#